data_AF-E3ZQP0-F1
#
_entry.id   AF-E3ZQP0-F1
#
_cell.length_a   1.000
_cell.length_b   1.000
_cell.length_c   1.000
_cell.angle_alpha   90.00
_cell.angle_beta   90.00
_cell.angle_gamma   90.00
#
_symmetry.space_group_name_H-M   'P 1'
#
loop_
_entity.id
_entity.type
_entity.pdbx_description
1 polymer ?
#
loop_
_entity_poly.entity_id
_entity_poly.type
_entity_poly.pdbx_seq_one_letter_code
_entity_poly.pdbx_strand_id
1 'polypeptide(L)' 'DAIKAGYHAGKLLKEVATRCGGNGGGRPDMAQAGGKNPAELGSALDYVSTWVKEHQA' A
#
# COMPACT_ATOMS: atom_id res chain seq x y z
N ASP A 1 -1.52 6.87 16.29
CA ASP A 1 -0.74 7.53 15.23
C ASP A 1 0.01 6.43 14.49
N ALA A 2 -0.34 6.21 13.22
CA ALA A 2 0.21 5.09 12.44
C ALA A 2 1.71 5.24 12.16
N ILE A 3 2.19 6.48 11.99
CA ILE A 3 3.61 6.74 11.75
C ILE A 3 4.42 6.39 12.99
N LYS A 4 3.94 6.76 14.19
CA LYS A 4 4.57 6.38 15.46
C LYS A 4 4.56 4.87 15.70
N ALA A 5 3.59 4.15 15.14
CA ALA A 5 3.53 2.69 15.17
C ALA A 5 4.40 2.01 14.09
N GLY A 6 5.23 2.77 13.35
CA GLY A 6 6.17 2.24 12.37
C GLY A 6 5.61 2.08 10.95
N TYR A 7 4.34 2.40 10.72
CA TYR A 7 3.75 2.31 9.40
C TYR A 7 4.20 3.46 8.49
N HIS A 8 4.40 3.14 7.21
CA HIS A 8 4.81 4.12 6.21
C HIS A 8 3.89 4.00 4.99
N ALA A 9 3.06 5.03 4.75
CA ALA A 9 2.06 5.03 3.66
C ALA A 9 2.70 4.74 2.29
N GLY A 10 3.85 5.35 1.99
CA GLY A 10 4.59 5.08 0.75
C GLY A 10 5.02 3.63 0.54
N LYS A 11 5.34 2.88 1.60
CA LYS A 11 5.76 1.47 1.50
C LYS A 11 4.55 0.57 1.20
N LEU A 12 3.49 0.71 2.00
CA LEU A 12 2.23 0.01 1.77
C LEU A 12 1.71 0.25 0.35
N LEU A 13 1.66 1.51 -0.08
CA LEU A 13 1.03 1.82 -1.36
C LEU A 13 1.86 1.33 -2.55
N LYS A 14 3.19 1.28 -2.44
CA LYS A 14 4.04 0.67 -3.47
C LYS A 14 3.72 -0.82 -3.67
N GLU A 15 3.49 -1.53 -2.58
CA GLU A 15 3.10 -2.94 -2.61
C GLU A 15 1.71 -3.15 -3.22
N VAL A 16 0.73 -2.34 -2.83
CA VAL A 16 -0.63 -2.38 -3.41
C VAL A 16 -0.59 -2.04 -4.91
N ALA A 17 0.12 -0.98 -5.30
CA ALA A 17 0.22 -0.54 -6.69
C ALA A 17 0.86 -1.59 -7.60
N THR A 18 1.89 -2.29 -7.12
CA THR A 18 2.57 -3.36 -7.88
C THR A 18 1.60 -4.51 -8.20
N ARG A 19 0.66 -4.84 -7.30
CA ARG A 19 -0.39 -5.85 -7.54
C ARG A 19 -1.35 -5.43 -8.64
N CYS A 20 -1.58 -4.12 -8.80
CA CYS A 20 -2.36 -3.55 -9.91
C CYS A 20 -1.54 -3.31 -11.21
N GLY A 21 -0.35 -3.91 -11.35
CA GLY A 21 0.55 -3.69 -12.50
C GLY A 21 1.08 -2.26 -12.60
N GLY A 22 1.11 -1.56 -11.47
CA GLY A 22 1.43 -0.15 -11.35
C GLY A 22 2.68 0.13 -10.54
N ASN A 23 2.87 1.40 -10.22
CA ASN A 23 3.93 1.87 -9.33
C ASN A 23 3.46 3.14 -8.61
N GLY A 24 4.11 3.48 -7.51
CA GLY A 24 3.84 4.69 -6.76
C GLY A 24 4.60 4.74 -5.45
N GLY A 25 4.18 5.67 -4.60
CA GLY A 25 4.81 5.88 -3.31
C GLY A 25 4.39 7.22 -2.70
N GLY A 26 5.17 7.66 -1.73
CA GLY A 26 4.93 8.93 -1.06
C GLY A 26 5.66 9.00 0.26
N ARG A 27 5.22 9.95 1.08
CA ARG A 27 5.75 10.20 2.42
C ARG A 27 5.20 9.18 3.43
N PRO A 28 5.72 9.16 4.66
CA PRO A 28 5.19 8.30 5.73
C PRO A 28 3.71 8.56 6.03
N ASP A 29 3.27 9.81 5.94
CA ASP A 29 1.91 10.28 6.23
C ASP A 29 0.93 10.12 5.05
N MET A 30 1.44 10.11 3.82
CA MET A 30 0.59 10.15 2.63
C MET A 30 1.30 9.54 1.42
N ALA A 31 0.55 8.79 0.61
CA ALA A 31 1.05 8.22 -0.63
C ALA A 31 -0.02 8.23 -1.73
N GLN A 32 0.43 8.24 -2.99
CA GLN A 32 -0.43 8.09 -4.16
C GLN A 32 0.25 7.18 -5.20
N ALA A 33 -0.56 6.42 -5.93
CA ALA A 33 -0.08 5.49 -6.95
C ALA A 33 -1.10 5.34 -8.07
N GLY A 34 -0.65 4.81 -9.21
CA GLY A 34 -1.50 4.40 -10.33
C GLY A 34 -1.26 2.93 -10.67
N GLY A 35 -2.28 2.29 -11.25
CA GLY A 35 -2.26 0.89 -11.69
C GLY A 35 -2.72 0.77 -13.15
N LYS A 36 -2.22 -0.24 -13.86
CA LYS A 36 -2.61 -0.52 -15.25
C LYS A 36 -3.71 -1.57 -15.35
N ASN A 37 -3.97 -2.31 -14.28
CA ASN A 37 -4.93 -3.42 -14.24
C ASN A 37 -6.06 -3.11 -13.24
N PRO A 38 -7.14 -2.43 -13.64
CA PRO A 38 -8.27 -2.13 -12.76
C PRO A 38 -8.95 -3.38 -12.18
N ALA A 39 -8.91 -4.50 -12.90
CA ALA A 39 -9.48 -5.77 -12.45
C ALA A 39 -8.81 -6.31 -11.18
N GLU A 40 -7.53 -5.99 -10.96
CA GLU A 40 -6.76 -6.41 -9.76
C GLU A 40 -6.96 -5.47 -8.56
N LEU A 41 -7.75 -4.39 -8.70
CA LEU A 41 -7.91 -3.42 -7.63
C LEU A 41 -8.52 -4.07 -6.37
N GLY A 42 -9.50 -4.96 -6.53
CA GLY A 42 -10.12 -5.66 -5.41
C GLY A 42 -9.11 -6.50 -4.62
N SER A 43 -8.41 -7.40 -5.31
CA SER A 43 -7.40 -8.28 -4.70
C SER A 43 -6.24 -7.49 -4.07
N ALA A 44 -5.84 -6.38 -4.69
CA ALA A 44 -4.80 -5.50 -4.17
C ALA A 44 -5.24 -4.76 -2.89
N LEU A 45 -6.51 -4.36 -2.78
CA LEU A 45 -7.06 -3.75 -1.58
C LEU A 45 -7.22 -4.77 -0.44
N ASP A 46 -7.63 -6.00 -0.75
CA ASP A 46 -7.74 -7.07 0.24
C ASP A 46 -6.39 -7.37 0.92
N TYR A 47 -5.31 -7.28 0.16
CA TYR A 47 -3.93 -7.45 0.66
C TYR A 47 -3.53 -6.44 1.75
N VAL A 48 -4.14 -5.25 1.78
CA VAL A 48 -3.80 -4.20 2.76
C VAL A 48 -3.91 -4.74 4.19
N SER A 49 -4.92 -5.55 4.47
CA SER A 49 -5.14 -6.15 5.79
C SER A 49 -4.00 -7.09 6.21
N THR A 50 -3.45 -7.86 5.28
CA THR A 50 -2.29 -8.73 5.48
C THR A 50 -1.04 -7.90 5.75
N TRP A 51 -0.78 -6.90 4.90
CA TRP A 51 0.40 -6.04 5.04
C TRP A 51 0.46 -5.35 6.41
N VAL A 52 -0.69 -4.82 6.88
CA VAL A 52 -0.78 -4.16 8.19
C VAL A 52 -0.45 -5.13 9.33
N LYS A 53 -0.90 -6.38 9.26
CA LYS A 53 -0.59 -7.39 10.30
C LYS A 53 0.90 -7.77 10.31
N GLU A 54 1.53 -7.86 9.14
CA GLU A 54 2.96 -8.19 9.00
C GLU A 54 3.89 -7.06 9.48
N HIS A 55 3.41 -5.83 9.45
CA HIS A 55 4.19 -4.63 9.78
C HIS A 55 3.73 -3.96 11.09
N GLN A 56 2.98 -4.67 11.94
CA GLN A 56 2.72 -4.25 13.31
C GLN A 56 4.04 -4.26 14.10
N ALA A 57 4.43 -3.10 14.65
CA ALA A 57 5.50 -2.99 15.63
C ALA A 57 5.08 -3.55 16.99
#